data_AF-A0A8X8WY18-F1
#
_entry.id   AF-A0A8X8WY18-F1
#
_cell.length_a   1.000
_cell.length_b   1.000
_cell.length_c   1.000
_cell.angle_alpha   90.00
_cell.angle_beta   90.00
_cell.angle_gamma   90.00
#
_symmetry.space_group_name_H-M   'P 1'
#
loop_
_entity.id
_entity.type
_entity.pdbx_description
1 polymer ?
#
loop_
_entity_poly.entity_id
_entity_poly.type
_entity_poly.pdbx_seq_one_letter_code
_entity_poly.pdbx_strand_id
1 'polypeptide(L)'
;MFAELICGLVFYWIIKRFFFDDDSEFDLDSSRFNALTAVAKRLEKLYAGSKVYVGLQIPDPDSASRKNIDLILVTNHEAIVISVKNVSGFVSVDKDGDWVCTDKEHRRTERLPNPVAEIEHLVSIVEGYLEQRGAALPEGYLSYKVICPDPNFCQSVPFPPEVITYGQWTQLKPDQNSSYSGWIKGALFRGKKSQESFSEKLNSVLCTAPACDRLEVKGNKSILGEFLEFKGKQDDLQALRKIKRSKVSHMTFQKTSMFSFVHSEVQVLYALRDYRVEGPSWSSQWKEVVVRSSTEVLFRPQNSTRLCKYKLSTITSISLSV
;
A
#
# COMPACT_ATOMS: atom_id res chain seq x y z
N MET A 1 47.40 -5.30 12.14
CA MET A 1 46.43 -6.32 12.59
C MET A 1 45.34 -5.77 13.52
N PHE A 2 45.57 -5.41 14.79
CA PHE A 2 44.48 -4.88 15.65
C PHE A 2 43.96 -3.49 15.25
N ALA A 3 44.85 -2.59 14.85
CA ALA A 3 44.47 -1.25 14.39
C ALA A 3 43.62 -1.28 13.10
N GLU A 4 43.88 -2.21 12.19
CA GLU A 4 43.12 -2.38 10.95
C GLU A 4 41.74 -2.99 11.21
N LEU A 5 41.61 -3.91 12.18
CA LEU A 5 40.33 -4.46 12.63
C LEU A 5 39.46 -3.38 13.28
N ILE A 6 40.05 -2.53 14.13
CA ILE A 6 39.34 -1.41 14.77
C ILE A 6 38.95 -0.37 13.71
N CYS A 7 39.84 -0.04 12.79
CA CYS A 7 39.55 0.90 11.71
C CYS A 7 38.46 0.37 10.78
N GLY A 8 38.48 -0.93 10.44
CA GLY A 8 37.44 -1.61 9.68
C GLY A 8 36.09 -1.62 10.40
N LEU A 9 36.06 -1.86 11.71
CA LEU A 9 34.84 -1.80 12.53
C LEU A 9 34.27 -0.39 12.62
N VAL A 10 35.12 0.62 12.81
CA VAL A 10 34.70 2.03 12.83
C VAL A 10 34.17 2.45 11.47
N PHE A 11 34.82 2.06 10.37
CA PHE A 11 34.36 2.35 9.01
C PHE A 11 33.05 1.63 8.70
N TYR A 12 32.90 0.37 9.11
CA TYR A 12 31.65 -0.37 9.03
C TYR A 12 30.55 0.29 9.86
N TRP A 13 30.85 0.75 11.07
CA TRP A 13 29.87 1.42 11.94
C TRP A 13 29.46 2.79 11.41
N ILE A 14 30.39 3.54 10.81
CA ILE A 14 30.11 4.82 10.14
C ILE A 14 29.27 4.58 8.87
N ILE A 15 29.60 3.59 8.05
CA ILE A 15 28.78 3.21 6.89
C ILE A 15 27.40 2.77 7.36
N LYS A 16 27.31 1.93 8.39
CA LYS A 16 26.05 1.48 8.97
C LYS A 16 25.24 2.67 9.49
N ARG A 17 25.86 3.61 10.20
CA ARG A 17 25.17 4.78 10.75
C ARG A 17 24.79 5.83 9.70
N PHE A 18 25.52 5.97 8.60
CA PHE A 18 25.20 6.92 7.52
C PHE A 18 24.31 6.36 6.41
N PHE A 19 24.26 5.03 6.24
CA PHE A 19 23.46 4.37 5.21
C PHE A 19 22.31 3.51 5.77
N PHE A 20 22.35 3.12 7.04
CA PHE A 20 21.43 2.21 7.72
C PHE A 20 21.03 2.76 9.11
N ASP A 21 20.66 4.04 9.18
CA ASP A 21 20.15 4.64 10.42
C ASP A 21 18.64 4.34 10.55
N ASP A 22 18.27 3.63 11.62
CA ASP A 22 16.91 3.36 12.10
C ASP A 22 15.99 2.47 11.24
N ASP A 23 16.57 1.47 10.55
CA ASP A 23 15.85 0.58 9.63
C ASP A 23 14.82 -0.38 10.27
N SER A 24 14.70 -0.52 11.59
CA SER A 24 13.80 -1.55 12.16
C SER A 24 12.31 -1.22 11.98
N GLU A 25 11.90 0.02 12.24
CA GLU A 25 10.52 0.48 12.01
C GLU A 25 10.25 0.64 10.50
N PHE A 26 11.28 1.06 9.73
CA PHE A 26 11.18 1.19 8.27
C PHE A 26 11.11 -0.15 7.54
N ASP A 27 11.84 -1.19 7.98
CA ASP A 27 11.71 -2.52 7.40
C ASP A 27 10.36 -3.14 7.77
N LEU A 28 9.83 -2.87 8.97
CA LEU A 28 8.49 -3.33 9.35
C LEU A 28 7.41 -2.69 8.47
N ASP A 29 7.42 -1.38 8.31
CA ASP A 29 6.48 -0.67 7.42
C ASP A 29 6.66 -1.08 5.97
N SER A 30 7.90 -1.17 5.48
CA SER A 30 8.18 -1.66 4.13
C SER A 30 7.72 -3.10 3.93
N SER A 31 7.88 -3.98 4.93
CA SER A 31 7.45 -5.37 4.85
C SER A 31 5.93 -5.46 4.75
N ARG A 32 5.22 -4.66 5.56
CA ARG A 32 3.75 -4.55 5.53
C ARG A 32 3.27 -4.06 4.17
N PHE A 33 3.84 -2.97 3.65
CA PHE A 33 3.42 -2.42 2.35
C PHE A 33 3.81 -3.31 1.17
N ASN A 34 4.92 -4.04 1.27
CA ASN A 34 5.29 -5.07 0.31
C ASN A 34 4.29 -6.24 0.32
N ALA A 35 3.92 -6.72 1.50
CA ALA A 35 2.91 -7.76 1.67
C ALA A 35 1.56 -7.31 1.10
N LEU A 36 1.12 -6.09 1.42
CA LEU A 36 -0.10 -5.49 0.91
C LEU A 36 -0.09 -5.35 -0.62
N THR A 37 1.02 -4.89 -1.20
CA THR A 37 1.19 -4.82 -2.66
C THR A 37 1.18 -6.21 -3.30
N ALA A 38 1.81 -7.20 -2.66
CA ALA A 38 1.84 -8.57 -3.16
C ALA A 38 0.45 -9.22 -3.12
N VAL A 39 -0.32 -8.98 -2.06
CA VAL A 39 -1.72 -9.40 -1.93
C VAL A 39 -2.56 -8.77 -3.03
N ALA A 40 -2.48 -7.45 -3.22
CA ALA A 40 -3.22 -6.74 -4.27
C ALA A 40 -2.96 -7.32 -5.66
N LYS A 41 -1.68 -7.44 -6.05
CA LYS A 41 -1.28 -7.99 -7.36
C LYS A 41 -1.75 -9.43 -7.57
N ARG A 42 -1.80 -10.23 -6.50
CA ARG A 42 -2.30 -11.60 -6.58
C ARG A 42 -3.82 -11.64 -6.70
N LEU A 43 -4.56 -10.80 -5.97
CA LEU A 43 -6.02 -10.71 -6.10
C LEU A 43 -6.43 -10.32 -7.52
N GLU A 44 -5.78 -9.32 -8.12
CA GLU A 44 -6.02 -8.92 -9.52
C GLU A 44 -5.78 -10.07 -10.51
N LYS A 45 -4.78 -10.92 -10.26
CA LYS A 45 -4.49 -12.10 -11.09
C LYS A 45 -5.48 -13.24 -10.87
N LEU A 46 -5.95 -13.43 -9.64
CA LEU A 46 -6.90 -14.49 -9.28
C LEU A 46 -8.29 -14.20 -9.86
N TYR A 47 -8.70 -12.93 -9.83
CA TYR A 47 -10.02 -12.48 -10.25
C TYR A 47 -9.90 -11.58 -11.47
N ALA A 48 -9.70 -12.19 -12.65
CA ALA A 48 -9.58 -11.45 -13.90
C ALA A 48 -10.83 -10.57 -14.14
N GLY A 49 -10.62 -9.28 -14.44
CA GLY A 49 -11.68 -8.30 -14.61
C GLY A 49 -12.16 -7.61 -13.33
N SER A 50 -11.65 -8.02 -12.16
CA SER A 50 -11.82 -7.28 -10.91
C SER A 50 -10.88 -6.07 -10.82
N LYS A 51 -11.22 -5.12 -9.96
CA LYS A 51 -10.35 -3.98 -9.61
C LYS A 51 -9.99 -4.05 -8.13
N VAL A 52 -8.73 -3.77 -7.81
CA VAL A 52 -8.27 -3.66 -6.42
C VAL A 52 -7.85 -2.23 -6.15
N TYR A 53 -8.53 -1.60 -5.19
CA TYR A 53 -8.17 -0.28 -4.68
C TYR A 53 -7.24 -0.45 -3.48
N VAL A 54 -6.18 0.35 -3.41
CA VAL A 54 -5.09 0.16 -2.46
C VAL A 54 -4.88 1.44 -1.63
N GLY A 55 -4.84 1.31 -0.31
CA GLY A 55 -4.47 2.39 0.60
C GLY A 55 -5.44 3.58 0.59
N LEU A 56 -6.75 3.33 0.55
CA LEU A 56 -7.76 4.39 0.59
C LEU A 56 -7.80 5.08 1.96
N GLN A 57 -8.10 6.36 1.97
CA GLN A 57 -8.25 7.20 3.17
C GLN A 57 -9.69 7.73 3.23
N ILE A 58 -10.59 6.92 3.77
CA ILE A 58 -12.01 7.25 3.81
C ILE A 58 -12.31 8.17 4.98
N PRO A 59 -12.96 9.34 4.77
CA PRO A 59 -13.43 10.18 5.86
C PRO A 59 -14.44 9.42 6.71
N ASP A 60 -14.21 9.40 8.02
CA ASP A 60 -15.16 8.88 8.98
C ASP A 60 -16.19 9.97 9.32
N PRO A 61 -17.50 9.72 9.26
CA PRO A 61 -18.49 10.71 9.65
C PRO A 61 -18.46 11.02 11.16
N ASP A 62 -18.08 10.04 11.99
CA ASP A 62 -18.14 10.14 13.44
C ASP A 62 -16.82 10.65 14.05
N SER A 63 -15.72 10.52 13.31
CA SER A 63 -14.44 11.13 13.69
C SER A 63 -14.00 12.15 12.66
N ALA A 64 -13.47 13.30 13.11
CA ALA A 64 -12.88 14.30 12.21
C ALA A 64 -11.58 13.83 11.50
N SER A 65 -11.35 12.52 11.43
CA SER A 65 -10.15 11.87 10.93
C SER A 65 -10.48 10.96 9.73
N ARG A 66 -9.51 10.75 8.86
CA ARG A 66 -9.62 9.75 7.79
C ARG A 66 -9.18 8.39 8.33
N LYS A 67 -9.90 7.33 7.98
CA LYS A 67 -9.52 5.95 8.26
C LYS A 67 -8.81 5.34 7.07
N ASN A 68 -7.76 4.59 7.39
CA ASN A 68 -6.94 3.89 6.42
C ASN A 68 -7.55 2.53 6.07
N ILE A 69 -7.88 2.33 4.80
CA ILE A 69 -8.33 1.04 4.26
C ILE A 69 -7.20 0.44 3.45
N ASP A 70 -6.74 -0.75 3.83
CA ASP A 70 -5.62 -1.40 3.15
C ASP A 70 -5.98 -1.74 1.70
N LEU A 71 -7.07 -2.48 1.48
CA LEU A 71 -7.51 -2.93 0.16
C LEU A 71 -9.05 -2.98 0.05
N ILE A 72 -9.58 -2.66 -1.14
CA ILE A 72 -10.96 -3.00 -1.52
C ILE A 72 -10.91 -3.74 -2.86
N LEU A 73 -11.33 -5.01 -2.86
CA LEU A 73 -11.51 -5.81 -4.06
C LEU A 73 -12.94 -5.63 -4.58
N VAL A 74 -13.09 -5.19 -5.82
CA VAL A 74 -14.37 -5.04 -6.50
C VAL A 74 -14.49 -6.11 -7.57
N THR A 75 -15.44 -7.03 -7.37
CA THR A 75 -15.80 -8.05 -8.36
C THR A 75 -17.15 -7.72 -8.99
N ASN A 76 -17.61 -8.56 -9.92
CA ASN A 76 -18.95 -8.42 -10.49
C ASN A 76 -20.07 -8.79 -9.52
N HIS A 77 -19.77 -9.46 -8.41
CA HIS A 77 -20.77 -10.07 -7.53
C HIS A 77 -20.79 -9.48 -6.13
N GLU A 78 -19.63 -9.10 -5.61
CA GLU A 78 -19.48 -8.48 -4.30
C GLU A 78 -18.25 -7.55 -4.28
N ALA A 79 -18.21 -6.68 -3.29
CA ALA A 79 -17.03 -5.92 -2.91
C ALA A 79 -16.51 -6.44 -1.57
N ILE A 80 -15.19 -6.54 -1.42
CA ILE A 80 -14.56 -7.08 -0.22
C ILE A 80 -13.58 -6.05 0.33
N VAL A 81 -13.82 -5.58 1.55
CA VAL A 81 -12.87 -4.78 2.31
C VAL A 81 -11.86 -5.73 2.92
N ILE A 82 -10.58 -5.52 2.63
CA ILE A 82 -9.53 -6.44 3.04
C ILE A 82 -8.51 -5.69 3.90
N SER A 83 -8.23 -6.21 5.09
CA SER A 83 -7.10 -5.79 5.92
C SER A 83 -5.97 -6.79 5.79
N VAL A 84 -4.76 -6.30 5.55
CA VAL A 84 -3.58 -7.13 5.40
C VAL A 84 -2.74 -7.02 6.66
N LYS A 85 -2.63 -8.11 7.42
CA LYS A 85 -1.82 -8.17 8.65
C LYS A 85 -0.57 -8.99 8.39
N ASN A 86 0.56 -8.32 8.21
CA ASN A 86 1.85 -8.96 7.98
C ASN A 86 2.49 -9.40 9.31
N VAL A 87 1.87 -10.38 9.96
CA VAL A 87 2.30 -10.90 11.27
C VAL A 87 2.94 -12.28 11.12
N SER A 88 4.05 -12.50 11.81
CA SER A 88 4.82 -13.74 11.77
C SER A 88 4.87 -14.42 13.13
N GLY A 89 5.20 -15.71 13.16
CA GLY A 89 5.34 -16.47 14.40
C GLY A 89 4.02 -17.05 14.92
N PHE A 90 3.94 -17.31 16.23
CA PHE A 90 2.76 -17.90 16.84
C PHE A 90 1.74 -16.82 17.17
N VAL A 91 0.55 -16.92 16.58
CA VAL A 91 -0.56 -16.00 16.81
C VAL A 91 -1.67 -16.73 17.53
N SER A 92 -2.05 -16.21 18.70
CA SER A 92 -3.20 -16.66 19.47
C SER A 92 -4.18 -15.52 19.70
N VAL A 93 -5.44 -15.85 19.90
CA VAL A 93 -6.48 -14.88 20.29
C VAL A 93 -6.61 -14.91 21.81
N ASP A 94 -6.60 -13.74 22.44
CA ASP A 94 -6.82 -13.63 23.87
C ASP A 94 -8.32 -13.60 24.23
N LYS A 95 -8.65 -13.29 25.48
CA LYS A 95 -10.04 -13.29 25.97
C LYS A 95 -10.86 -12.13 25.41
N ASP A 96 -10.20 -11.04 25.04
CA ASP A 96 -10.83 -9.82 24.54
C ASP A 96 -10.98 -9.86 23.00
N GLY A 97 -10.43 -10.90 22.37
CA GLY A 97 -10.41 -11.08 20.92
C GLY A 97 -9.17 -10.48 20.26
N ASP A 98 -8.27 -9.89 21.04
CA ASP A 98 -7.03 -9.30 20.57
C ASP A 98 -6.03 -10.39 20.20
N TRP A 99 -5.17 -10.08 19.23
CA TRP A 99 -4.17 -11.00 18.74
C TRP A 99 -2.88 -10.82 19.51
N VAL A 100 -2.40 -11.92 20.08
CA VAL A 100 -1.10 -12.01 20.74
C VAL A 100 -0.15 -12.71 19.79
N CYS A 101 0.77 -11.94 19.21
CA CYS A 101 1.78 -12.41 18.27
C CYS A 101 3.09 -12.63 19.01
N THR A 102 3.57 -13.86 19.03
CA THR A 102 4.87 -14.21 19.62
C THR A 102 5.84 -14.57 18.50
N ASP A 103 6.80 -13.69 18.27
CA ASP A 103 7.87 -13.94 17.32
C ASP A 103 8.80 -15.05 17.84
N LYS A 104 9.10 -16.01 16.96
CA LYS A 104 10.02 -17.13 17.24
C LYS A 104 11.47 -16.66 17.37
N GLU A 105 11.85 -15.60 16.64
CA GLU A 105 13.25 -15.15 16.57
C GLU A 105 13.59 -14.15 17.68
N HIS A 106 12.73 -13.17 17.95
CA HIS A 106 13.06 -12.05 18.84
C HIS A 106 12.44 -12.16 20.25
N ARG A 107 11.70 -13.24 20.58
CA ARG A 107 10.92 -13.41 21.83
C ARG A 107 10.09 -12.17 22.20
N ARG A 108 9.73 -11.36 21.21
CA ARG A 108 8.90 -10.17 21.40
C ARG A 108 7.45 -10.61 21.26
N THR A 109 6.67 -10.33 22.29
CA THR A 109 5.22 -10.48 22.25
C THR A 109 4.62 -9.14 21.90
N GLU A 110 3.96 -9.08 20.76
CA GLU A 110 3.17 -7.92 20.34
C GLU A 110 1.70 -8.22 20.51
N ARG A 111 0.94 -7.22 20.97
CA ARG A 111 -0.52 -7.29 21.05
C ARG A 111 -1.09 -6.39 19.98
N LEU A 112 -1.89 -6.98 19.11
CA LEU A 112 -2.65 -6.27 18.09
C LEU A 112 -4.12 -6.29 18.48
N PRO A 113 -4.83 -5.15 18.40
CA PRO A 113 -6.27 -5.14 18.63
C PRO A 113 -6.97 -6.09 17.67
N ASN A 114 -8.14 -6.61 18.06
CA ASN A 114 -8.92 -7.57 17.30
C ASN A 114 -9.13 -7.08 15.84
N PRO A 115 -8.41 -7.64 14.86
CA PRO A 115 -8.42 -7.12 13.51
C PRO A 115 -9.71 -7.44 12.76
N VAL A 116 -10.49 -8.41 13.25
CA VAL A 116 -11.81 -8.75 12.71
C VAL A 116 -12.82 -7.69 13.13
N ALA A 117 -12.79 -7.26 14.40
CA ALA A 117 -13.64 -6.16 14.87
C ALA A 117 -13.23 -4.82 14.25
N GLU A 118 -11.91 -4.57 14.09
CA GLU A 118 -11.41 -3.37 13.41
C GLU A 118 -11.96 -3.25 11.98
N ILE A 119 -11.87 -4.32 11.19
CA ILE A 119 -12.30 -4.28 9.80
C ILE A 119 -13.82 -4.21 9.65
N GLU A 120 -14.58 -4.86 10.54
CA GLU A 120 -16.05 -4.76 10.57
C GLU A 120 -16.51 -3.32 10.81
N HIS A 121 -15.83 -2.60 11.72
CA HIS A 121 -16.07 -1.18 11.89
C HIS A 121 -15.68 -0.35 10.66
N LEU A 122 -14.57 -0.67 10.00
CA LEU A 122 -14.16 0.01 8.75
C LEU A 122 -15.14 -0.21 7.60
N VAL A 123 -15.77 -1.39 7.52
CA VAL A 123 -16.83 -1.69 6.54
C VAL A 123 -17.99 -0.71 6.71
N SER A 124 -18.46 -0.52 7.95
CA SER A 124 -19.55 0.42 8.25
C SER A 124 -19.23 1.85 7.79
N ILE A 125 -17.98 2.29 7.96
CA ILE A 125 -17.51 3.60 7.49
C ILE A 125 -17.48 3.66 5.96
N VAL A 126 -17.00 2.60 5.30
CA VAL A 126 -16.97 2.51 3.83
C VAL A 126 -18.39 2.53 3.26
N GLU A 127 -19.33 1.79 3.84
CA GLU A 127 -20.74 1.80 3.43
C GLU A 127 -21.33 3.20 3.54
N GLY A 128 -21.17 3.86 4.69
CA GLY A 128 -21.64 5.23 4.88
C GLY A 128 -21.04 6.21 3.87
N TYR A 129 -19.74 6.08 3.58
CA TYR A 129 -19.08 6.90 2.55
C TYR A 129 -19.64 6.65 1.14
N LEU A 130 -19.88 5.40 0.78
CA LEU A 130 -20.43 5.02 -0.51
C LEU A 130 -21.87 5.53 -0.66
N GLU A 131 -22.71 5.38 0.37
CA GLU A 131 -24.08 5.88 0.41
C GLU A 131 -24.15 7.40 0.24
N GLN A 132 -23.31 8.15 0.96
CA GLN A 132 -23.22 9.62 0.85
C GLN A 132 -22.82 10.06 -0.56
N ARG A 133 -22.05 9.25 -1.28
CA ARG A 133 -21.66 9.48 -2.68
C ARG A 133 -22.67 8.92 -3.69
N GLY A 134 -23.82 8.47 -3.21
CA GLY A 134 -24.94 7.96 -3.99
C GLY A 134 -24.82 6.48 -4.35
N ALA A 135 -23.74 5.78 -3.99
CA ALA A 135 -23.51 4.36 -4.25
C ALA A 135 -24.04 3.46 -3.12
N ALA A 136 -25.32 3.62 -2.76
CA ALA A 136 -25.95 2.75 -1.77
C ALA A 136 -25.96 1.29 -2.25
N LEU A 137 -25.37 0.42 -1.44
CA LEU A 137 -25.20 -1.00 -1.74
C LEU A 137 -26.33 -1.82 -1.12
N PRO A 138 -26.78 -2.90 -1.77
CA PRO A 138 -27.66 -3.86 -1.14
C PRO A 138 -27.00 -4.51 0.08
N GLU A 139 -27.82 -4.88 1.07
CA GLU A 139 -27.36 -5.60 2.26
C GLU A 139 -26.61 -6.88 1.86
N GLY A 140 -25.42 -7.07 2.45
CA GLY A 140 -24.55 -8.21 2.19
C GLY A 140 -23.74 -8.14 0.88
N TYR A 141 -23.76 -7.03 0.16
CA TYR A 141 -22.89 -6.83 -1.02
C TYR A 141 -21.45 -6.50 -0.64
N LEU A 142 -21.24 -5.79 0.48
CA LEU A 142 -19.92 -5.52 1.03
C LEU A 142 -19.59 -6.56 2.10
N SER A 143 -18.53 -7.31 1.89
CA SER A 143 -18.00 -8.26 2.86
C SER A 143 -16.60 -7.84 3.33
N TYR A 144 -16.05 -8.53 4.32
CA TYR A 144 -14.73 -8.22 4.85
C TYR A 144 -13.89 -9.44 5.15
N LYS A 145 -12.57 -9.28 4.99
CA LYS A 145 -11.59 -10.34 5.20
C LYS A 145 -10.28 -9.80 5.78
N VAL A 146 -9.67 -10.57 6.65
CA VAL A 146 -8.31 -10.31 7.15
C VAL A 146 -7.37 -11.33 6.50
N ILE A 147 -6.36 -10.86 5.77
CA ILE A 147 -5.38 -11.73 5.11
C ILE A 147 -4.05 -11.66 5.86
N CYS A 148 -3.54 -12.82 6.24
CA CYS A 148 -2.23 -13.01 6.86
C CYS A 148 -1.28 -13.69 5.85
N PRO A 149 -0.54 -12.90 5.04
CA PRO A 149 0.24 -13.44 3.92
C PRO A 149 1.64 -13.95 4.32
N ASP A 150 2.02 -13.89 5.60
CA ASP A 150 3.35 -14.31 6.05
C ASP A 150 3.43 -15.85 6.18
N PRO A 151 4.43 -16.51 5.56
CA PRO A 151 4.58 -17.97 5.61
C PRO A 151 4.88 -18.53 7.00
N ASN A 152 5.43 -17.72 7.90
CA ASN A 152 5.74 -18.10 9.27
C ASN A 152 4.55 -17.93 10.22
N PHE A 153 3.40 -17.47 9.71
CA PHE A 153 2.15 -17.40 10.46
C PHE A 153 1.72 -18.78 10.95
N CYS A 154 1.74 -18.97 12.28
CA CYS A 154 1.34 -20.21 12.94
C CYS A 154 0.18 -19.92 13.90
N GLN A 155 -0.98 -20.49 13.63
CA GLN A 155 -2.13 -20.39 14.53
C GLN A 155 -2.09 -21.46 15.63
N SER A 156 -2.41 -21.08 16.87
CA SER A 156 -2.58 -22.05 17.96
C SER A 156 -4.01 -22.61 18.04
N VAL A 157 -4.99 -21.86 17.55
CA VAL A 157 -6.43 -22.16 17.58
C VAL A 157 -7.03 -21.82 16.22
N PRO A 158 -8.09 -22.50 15.75
CA PRO A 158 -8.79 -22.11 14.54
C PRO A 158 -9.29 -20.67 14.62
N PHE A 159 -8.92 -19.84 13.64
CA PHE A 159 -9.43 -18.49 13.49
C PHE A 159 -10.83 -18.48 12.84
N PRO A 160 -11.60 -17.39 13.02
CA PRO A 160 -12.88 -17.23 12.35
C PRO A 160 -12.73 -17.20 10.81
N PRO A 161 -13.78 -17.55 10.03
CA PRO A 161 -13.72 -17.69 8.57
C PRO A 161 -13.44 -16.38 7.81
N GLU A 162 -13.49 -15.24 8.50
CA GLU A 162 -13.07 -13.93 8.01
C GLU A 162 -11.55 -13.82 7.88
N VAL A 163 -10.79 -14.65 8.60
CA VAL A 163 -9.32 -14.66 8.60
C VAL A 163 -8.79 -15.71 7.64
N ILE A 164 -7.92 -15.28 6.74
CA ILE A 164 -7.28 -16.13 5.72
C ILE A 164 -5.80 -16.22 6.04
N THR A 165 -5.42 -17.41 6.48
CA THR A 165 -4.04 -17.75 6.78
C THR A 165 -3.21 -17.93 5.51
N TYR A 166 -1.88 -17.91 5.61
CA TYR A 166 -0.99 -18.13 4.47
C TYR A 166 -1.27 -19.44 3.72
N GLY A 167 -1.57 -20.52 4.45
CA GLY A 167 -1.91 -21.81 3.84
C GLY A 167 -3.16 -21.75 2.97
N GLN A 168 -4.22 -21.09 3.45
CA GLN A 168 -5.45 -20.88 2.68
C GLN A 168 -5.24 -19.90 1.53
N TRP A 169 -4.52 -18.81 1.79
CA TRP A 169 -4.16 -17.78 0.80
C TRP A 169 -3.42 -18.37 -0.40
N THR A 170 -2.46 -19.26 -0.14
CA THR A 170 -1.68 -19.91 -1.21
C THR A 170 -2.49 -20.91 -2.02
N GLN A 171 -3.52 -21.52 -1.44
CA GLN A 171 -4.40 -22.49 -2.09
C GLN A 171 -5.48 -21.85 -2.97
N LEU A 172 -5.71 -20.54 -2.86
CA LEU A 172 -6.63 -19.83 -3.76
C LEU A 172 -6.12 -19.93 -5.20
N LYS A 173 -6.95 -20.52 -6.06
CA LYS A 173 -6.69 -20.70 -7.49
C LYS A 173 -7.47 -19.67 -8.32
N PRO A 174 -6.93 -19.22 -9.46
CA PRO A 174 -7.65 -18.37 -10.39
C PRO A 174 -8.87 -19.12 -10.92
N ASP A 175 -10.03 -18.47 -10.92
CA ASP A 175 -11.29 -19.08 -11.35
C ASP A 175 -11.22 -19.43 -12.86
N GLN A 176 -11.10 -20.72 -13.19
CA GLN A 176 -11.20 -21.20 -14.58
C GLN A 176 -12.60 -21.67 -14.97
N ASN A 177 -13.53 -21.88 -14.02
CA ASN A 177 -14.91 -22.28 -14.32
C ASN A 177 -15.84 -22.05 -13.11
N SER A 178 -16.77 -21.09 -13.23
CA SER A 178 -18.11 -20.91 -12.58
C SER A 178 -18.52 -21.60 -11.25
N SER A 179 -17.58 -21.96 -10.38
CA SER A 179 -17.86 -22.41 -9.00
C SER A 179 -16.91 -21.69 -8.05
N TYR A 180 -17.36 -20.49 -7.67
CA TYR A 180 -16.91 -19.62 -6.60
C TYR A 180 -15.87 -20.25 -5.65
N SER A 181 -14.65 -19.70 -5.65
CA SER A 181 -13.68 -19.92 -4.57
C SER A 181 -14.38 -19.68 -3.22
N GLY A 182 -14.52 -20.71 -2.38
CA GLY A 182 -15.49 -20.80 -1.26
C GLY A 182 -15.41 -19.77 -0.11
N TRP A 183 -14.70 -18.66 -0.28
CA TRP A 183 -14.64 -17.54 0.65
C TRP A 183 -15.31 -16.26 0.13
N ILE A 184 -15.52 -16.15 -1.19
CA ILE A 184 -16.32 -15.12 -1.84
C ILE A 184 -17.78 -15.58 -1.77
N LYS A 185 -18.53 -15.04 -0.80
CA LYS A 185 -19.94 -15.33 -0.66
C LYS A 185 -20.66 -14.49 -1.70
N GLY A 186 -20.84 -15.04 -2.89
CA GLY A 186 -21.65 -14.40 -3.91
C GLY A 186 -23.01 -14.02 -3.31
N ALA A 187 -23.25 -12.73 -3.10
CA ALA A 187 -24.55 -12.26 -2.72
C ALA A 187 -25.51 -12.69 -3.84
N LEU A 188 -26.58 -13.41 -3.49
CA LEU A 188 -27.52 -14.06 -4.40
C LEU A 188 -28.40 -13.04 -5.16
N PHE A 189 -27.81 -12.03 -5.80
CA PHE A 189 -28.51 -11.11 -6.67
C PHE A 189 -28.63 -11.72 -8.07
N ARG A 190 -29.77 -12.40 -8.31
CA ARG A 190 -30.13 -13.14 -9.54
C ARG A 190 -30.40 -12.23 -10.77
N GLY A 191 -29.72 -11.10 -10.90
CA GLY A 191 -29.99 -10.09 -11.93
C GLY A 191 -28.71 -9.56 -12.60
N LYS A 192 -28.28 -10.21 -13.69
CA LYS A 192 -27.04 -9.89 -14.43
C LYS A 192 -26.95 -8.42 -14.89
N LYS A 193 -28.09 -7.80 -15.23
CA LYS A 193 -28.17 -6.39 -15.66
C LYS A 193 -28.07 -5.36 -14.53
N SER A 194 -28.35 -5.75 -13.28
CA SER A 194 -28.27 -4.84 -12.13
C SER A 194 -26.87 -4.82 -11.51
N GLN A 195 -26.15 -5.95 -11.56
CA GLN A 195 -24.82 -6.09 -10.96
C GLN A 195 -23.73 -5.26 -11.64
N GLU A 196 -23.72 -5.19 -12.98
CA GLU A 196 -22.77 -4.35 -13.73
C GLU A 196 -22.93 -2.87 -13.39
N SER A 197 -24.17 -2.39 -13.20
CA SER A 197 -24.42 -1.00 -12.82
C SER A 197 -23.90 -0.65 -11.40
N PHE A 198 -23.90 -1.62 -10.48
CA PHE A 198 -23.39 -1.39 -9.12
C PHE A 198 -21.86 -1.39 -9.10
N SER A 199 -21.20 -2.31 -9.79
CA SER A 199 -19.74 -2.34 -9.85
C SER A 199 -19.18 -1.12 -10.56
N GLU A 200 -19.83 -0.63 -11.62
CA GLU A 200 -19.47 0.63 -12.30
C GLU A 200 -19.60 1.83 -11.36
N LYS A 201 -20.73 1.94 -10.64
CA LYS A 201 -20.98 3.03 -9.70
C LYS A 201 -20.01 3.01 -8.53
N LEU A 202 -19.75 1.83 -7.97
CA LEU A 202 -18.76 1.63 -6.93
C LEU A 202 -17.36 2.03 -7.43
N ASN A 203 -16.99 1.59 -8.63
CA ASN A 203 -15.71 1.95 -9.23
C ASN A 203 -15.57 3.46 -9.44
N SER A 204 -16.64 4.14 -9.87
CA SER A 204 -16.66 5.61 -10.03
C SER A 204 -16.38 6.33 -8.71
N VAL A 205 -17.02 5.90 -7.62
CA VAL A 205 -16.81 6.48 -6.29
C VAL A 205 -15.42 6.14 -5.74
N LEU A 206 -14.98 4.88 -5.83
CA LEU A 206 -13.69 4.43 -5.28
C LEU A 206 -12.50 4.99 -6.07
N CYS A 207 -12.62 5.18 -7.39
CA CYS A 207 -11.57 5.81 -8.21
C CYS A 207 -11.31 7.27 -7.82
N THR A 208 -12.28 7.94 -7.19
CA THR A 208 -12.18 9.33 -6.76
C THR A 208 -12.04 9.48 -5.25
N ALA A 209 -12.00 8.36 -4.52
CA ALA A 209 -11.78 8.37 -3.08
C ALA A 209 -10.35 8.85 -2.77
N PRO A 210 -10.14 9.60 -1.66
CA PRO A 210 -8.81 9.96 -1.22
C PRO A 210 -7.98 8.68 -0.97
N ALA A 211 -6.73 8.67 -1.41
CA ALA A 211 -5.83 7.53 -1.25
C ALA A 211 -4.46 7.98 -0.74
N CYS A 212 -3.62 7.03 -0.36
CA CYS A 212 -2.23 7.31 -0.03
C CYS A 212 -1.39 7.48 -1.29
N ASP A 213 -0.38 8.35 -1.23
CA ASP A 213 0.69 8.36 -2.20
C ASP A 213 1.54 7.09 -2.04
N ARG A 214 2.11 6.62 -3.14
CA ARG A 214 2.91 5.40 -3.17
C ARG A 214 4.32 5.70 -3.65
N LEU A 215 5.31 5.32 -2.85
CA LEU A 215 6.72 5.44 -3.12
C LEU A 215 7.32 4.05 -3.36
N GLU A 216 7.92 3.83 -4.52
CA GLU A 216 8.66 2.60 -4.83
C GLU A 216 10.16 2.87 -4.82
N VAL A 217 10.88 2.15 -3.98
CA VAL A 217 12.33 2.23 -3.82
C VAL A 217 12.97 1.00 -4.47
N LYS A 218 14.22 1.14 -4.93
CA LYS A 218 15.03 0.05 -5.47
C LYS A 218 15.06 -1.14 -4.51
N GLY A 219 15.04 -2.35 -5.08
CA GLY A 219 14.85 -3.58 -4.30
C GLY A 219 13.39 -3.96 -4.10
N ASN A 220 12.47 -3.41 -4.92
CA ASN A 220 11.02 -3.68 -4.89
C ASN A 220 10.35 -3.38 -3.55
N LYS A 221 10.88 -2.41 -2.80
CA LYS A 221 10.27 -1.93 -1.56
C LYS A 221 9.22 -0.86 -1.91
N SER A 222 7.97 -1.10 -1.55
CA SER A 222 6.85 -0.18 -1.70
C SER A 222 6.52 0.44 -0.34
N ILE A 223 6.21 1.73 -0.32
CA ILE A 223 5.82 2.46 0.88
C ILE A 223 4.57 3.28 0.55
N LEU A 224 3.55 3.20 1.40
CA LEU A 224 2.37 4.07 1.31
C LEU A 224 2.51 5.23 2.29
N GLY A 225 2.00 6.40 1.93
CA GLY A 225 2.10 7.58 2.77
C GLY A 225 1.74 8.86 2.04
N GLU A 226 2.40 9.96 2.40
CA GLU A 226 2.17 11.28 1.85
C GLU A 226 3.47 11.87 1.30
N PHE A 227 3.45 12.24 0.01
CA PHE A 227 4.50 13.04 -0.58
C PHE A 227 4.35 14.50 -0.15
N LEU A 228 5.43 15.08 0.41
CA LEU A 228 5.41 16.47 0.88
C LEU A 228 6.09 17.40 -0.12
N GLU A 229 7.41 17.22 -0.31
CA GLU A 229 8.20 18.14 -1.13
C GLU A 229 9.54 17.52 -1.56
N PHE A 230 10.19 18.16 -2.53
CA PHE A 230 11.58 17.89 -2.85
C PHE A 230 12.51 18.73 -1.96
N LYS A 231 13.65 18.15 -1.58
CA LYS A 231 14.74 18.83 -0.86
C LYS A 231 16.05 18.66 -1.62
N GLY A 232 16.84 19.72 -1.72
CA GLY A 232 18.08 19.68 -2.49
C GLY A 232 18.67 21.06 -2.72
N LYS A 233 19.55 21.16 -3.72
CA LYS A 233 20.13 22.45 -4.12
C LYS A 233 19.09 23.31 -4.83
N GLN A 234 19.28 24.63 -4.76
CA GLN A 234 18.30 25.58 -5.29
C GLN A 234 18.04 25.41 -6.79
N ASP A 235 19.06 25.10 -7.58
CA ASP A 235 18.93 24.85 -9.02
C ASP A 235 18.00 23.65 -9.30
N ASP A 236 18.19 22.55 -8.57
CA ASP A 236 17.36 21.34 -8.68
C ASP A 236 15.91 21.63 -8.27
N LEU A 237 15.71 22.39 -7.18
CA LEU A 237 14.38 22.78 -6.70
C LEU A 237 13.65 23.70 -7.69
N GLN A 238 14.36 24.60 -8.36
CA GLN A 238 13.79 25.44 -9.41
C GLN A 238 13.33 24.61 -10.62
N ALA A 239 14.12 23.61 -11.02
CA ALA A 239 13.77 22.70 -12.09
C ALA A 239 12.53 21.85 -11.74
N LEU A 240 12.47 21.34 -10.49
CA LEU A 240 11.37 20.53 -9.97
C LEU A 240 10.10 21.32 -9.64
N ARG A 241 10.16 22.65 -9.55
CA ARG A 241 9.01 23.52 -9.24
C ARG A 241 7.80 23.34 -10.17
N LYS A 242 8.04 22.83 -11.39
CA LYS A 242 7.00 22.51 -12.37
C LYS A 242 6.16 21.29 -11.97
N ILE A 243 6.74 20.40 -11.16
CA ILE A 243 6.10 19.20 -10.61
C ILE A 243 5.33 19.62 -9.35
N LYS A 244 4.00 19.73 -9.48
CA LYS A 244 3.11 19.99 -8.35
C LYS A 244 2.30 18.74 -8.05
N ARG A 245 2.15 18.39 -6.76
CA ARG A 245 1.36 17.23 -6.32
C ARG A 245 -0.04 17.20 -6.94
N SER A 246 -0.70 18.36 -7.03
CA SER A 246 -2.03 18.47 -7.64
C SER A 246 -2.04 18.22 -9.16
N LYS A 247 -0.95 18.52 -9.88
CA LYS A 247 -0.91 18.45 -11.35
C LYS A 247 -0.26 17.18 -11.90
N VAL A 248 0.47 16.45 -11.07
CA VAL A 248 1.24 15.27 -11.46
C VAL A 248 0.62 14.05 -10.81
N SER A 249 0.43 12.99 -11.59
CA SER A 249 -0.12 11.72 -11.10
C SER A 249 0.95 10.67 -10.85
N HIS A 250 2.04 10.71 -11.62
CA HIS A 250 3.08 9.70 -11.55
C HIS A 250 4.45 10.26 -11.93
N MET A 251 5.50 9.76 -11.29
CA MET A 251 6.90 10.12 -11.51
C MET A 251 7.75 8.85 -11.54
N THR A 252 8.66 8.73 -12.48
CA THR A 252 9.69 7.68 -12.53
C THR A 252 11.07 8.31 -12.54
N PHE A 253 12.02 7.62 -11.93
CA PHE A 253 13.36 8.13 -11.69
C PHE A 253 14.37 7.20 -12.37
N GLN A 254 15.04 7.70 -13.40
CA GLN A 254 16.01 6.95 -14.18
C GLN A 254 17.39 7.52 -13.93
N LYS A 255 18.32 6.67 -13.48
CA LYS A 255 19.70 7.10 -13.25
C LYS A 255 20.39 7.27 -14.60
N THR A 256 20.80 8.49 -14.90
CA THR A 256 21.63 8.80 -16.07
C THR A 256 23.09 8.83 -15.62
N SER A 257 23.86 7.81 -16.01
CA SER A 257 25.30 7.77 -15.71
C SER A 257 26.05 8.59 -16.76
N MET A 258 26.42 9.83 -16.46
CA MET A 258 27.42 10.53 -17.26
C MET A 258 28.83 10.16 -16.79
N PHE A 259 29.65 9.70 -17.73
CA PHE A 259 31.08 9.43 -17.59
C PHE A 259 31.88 10.75 -17.45
N SER A 260 31.61 11.52 -16.40
CA SER A 260 32.30 12.80 -16.13
C SER A 260 32.34 13.08 -14.63
N PHE A 261 33.49 13.51 -14.13
CA PHE A 261 33.82 13.66 -12.70
C PHE A 261 33.03 14.75 -11.93
N VAL A 262 31.84 15.17 -12.37
CA VAL A 262 31.18 16.43 -11.92
C VAL A 262 29.72 16.23 -11.46
N HIS A 263 29.44 15.12 -10.75
CA HIS A 263 28.14 14.75 -10.13
C HIS A 263 27.26 13.82 -10.98
N SER A 264 26.68 12.80 -10.33
CA SER A 264 25.70 11.91 -10.97
C SER A 264 24.34 12.58 -11.05
N GLU A 265 23.66 12.42 -12.18
CA GLU A 265 22.34 12.98 -12.44
C GLU A 265 21.25 11.88 -12.45
N VAL A 266 20.02 12.31 -12.26
CA VAL A 266 18.82 11.50 -12.34
C VAL A 266 17.83 12.22 -13.26
N GLN A 267 17.37 11.51 -14.27
CA GLN A 267 16.28 11.94 -15.12
C GLN A 267 14.96 11.59 -14.43
N VAL A 268 14.13 12.61 -14.21
CA VAL A 268 12.79 12.49 -13.64
C VAL A 268 11.79 12.61 -14.77
N LEU A 269 11.12 11.51 -15.08
CA LEU A 269 10.02 11.48 -16.04
C LEU A 269 8.71 11.55 -15.26
N TYR A 270 7.87 12.55 -15.55
CA TYR A 270 6.60 12.73 -14.85
C TYR A 270 5.43 12.84 -15.83
N ALA A 271 4.31 12.23 -15.45
CA ALA A 271 3.05 12.28 -16.18
C ALA A 271 2.11 13.29 -15.51
N LEU A 272 1.47 14.12 -16.33
CA LEU A 272 0.43 15.02 -15.84
C LEU A 272 -0.83 14.24 -15.52
N ARG A 273 -1.58 14.74 -14.54
CA ARG A 273 -2.88 14.21 -14.18
C ARG A 273 -3.88 14.52 -15.29
N ASP A 274 -4.53 13.50 -15.81
CA ASP A 274 -5.68 13.68 -16.69
C ASP A 274 -6.96 13.73 -15.83
N TYR A 275 -7.60 14.90 -15.79
CA TYR A 275 -8.84 15.11 -15.04
C TYR A 275 -10.08 14.69 -15.83
N ARG A 276 -9.93 14.28 -17.10
CA ARG A 276 -11.05 13.96 -18.00
C ARG A 276 -11.38 12.48 -18.02
N VAL A 277 -10.54 11.63 -17.43
CA VAL A 277 -10.72 10.19 -17.45
C VAL A 277 -11.05 9.70 -16.04
N GLU A 278 -12.11 8.91 -15.93
CA GLU A 278 -12.51 8.25 -14.68
C GLU A 278 -11.51 7.14 -14.34
N GLY A 279 -10.58 7.42 -13.42
CA GLY A 279 -9.61 6.43 -12.90
C GLY A 279 -8.16 6.94 -12.86
N PRO A 280 -7.19 6.08 -12.47
CA PRO A 280 -5.77 6.40 -12.51
C PRO A 280 -5.25 6.38 -13.96
N SER A 281 -5.78 7.27 -14.79
CA SER A 281 -5.37 7.42 -16.18
C SER A 281 -4.31 8.50 -16.25
N TRP A 282 -3.06 8.07 -16.29
CA TRP A 282 -1.92 8.96 -16.51
C TRP A 282 -1.98 9.49 -17.94
N SER A 283 -1.68 10.77 -18.14
CA SER A 283 -1.55 11.29 -19.50
C SER A 283 -0.45 10.50 -20.23
N SER A 284 -0.71 10.10 -21.49
CA SER A 284 0.32 9.49 -22.36
C SER A 284 1.51 10.41 -22.62
N GLN A 285 1.36 11.71 -22.31
CA GLN A 285 2.40 12.71 -22.41
C GLN A 285 3.29 12.72 -21.16
N TRP A 286 4.53 12.25 -21.33
CA TRP A 286 5.57 12.37 -20.32
C TRP A 286 6.36 13.64 -20.51
N LYS A 287 6.73 14.28 -19.40
CA LYS A 287 7.66 15.40 -19.37
C LYS A 287 8.90 14.98 -18.60
N GLU A 288 10.03 15.55 -18.96
CA GLU A 288 11.31 15.24 -18.32
C GLU A 288 11.90 16.44 -17.61
N VAL A 289 12.66 16.16 -16.56
CA VAL A 289 13.58 17.12 -15.95
C VAL A 289 14.79 16.36 -15.41
N VAL A 290 15.98 16.94 -15.53
CA VAL A 290 17.22 16.33 -15.04
C VAL A 290 17.68 17.09 -13.81
N VAL A 291 18.00 16.36 -12.75
CA VAL A 291 18.46 16.91 -11.47
C VAL A 291 19.58 16.07 -10.90
N ARG A 292 20.28 16.59 -9.89
CA ARG A 292 21.34 15.84 -9.21
C ARG A 292 20.78 14.65 -8.45
N SER A 293 21.56 13.56 -8.42
CA SER A 293 21.22 12.32 -7.71
C SER A 293 21.09 12.48 -6.19
N SER A 294 21.72 13.51 -5.63
CA SER A 294 21.66 13.87 -4.21
C SER A 294 20.40 14.62 -3.81
N THR A 295 19.54 14.98 -4.76
CA THR A 295 18.20 15.52 -4.46
C THR A 295 17.39 14.47 -3.72
N GLU A 296 16.57 14.91 -2.79
CA GLU A 296 15.79 14.07 -1.89
C GLU A 296 14.30 14.37 -2.01
N VAL A 297 13.49 13.37 -1.70
CA VAL A 297 12.04 13.48 -1.51
C VAL A 297 11.75 13.36 -0.03
N LEU A 298 10.99 14.32 0.50
CA LEU A 298 10.42 14.25 1.82
C LEU A 298 9.08 13.53 1.75
N PHE A 299 8.99 12.39 2.44
CA PHE A 299 7.82 11.51 2.42
C PHE A 299 7.47 11.13 3.86
N ARG A 300 6.17 11.11 4.17
CA ARG A 300 5.67 10.67 5.47
C ARG A 300 5.02 9.29 5.30
N PRO A 301 5.62 8.20 5.80
CA PRO A 301 5.00 6.88 5.77
C PRO A 301 3.65 6.86 6.49
N GLN A 302 2.73 6.04 5.98
CA GLN A 302 1.43 5.83 6.59
C GLN A 302 1.61 5.18 7.97
N ASN A 303 0.93 5.73 8.98
CA ASN A 303 1.03 5.36 10.41
C ASN A 303 2.32 5.82 11.13
N SER A 304 3.21 6.57 10.47
CA SER A 304 4.36 7.20 11.13
C SER A 304 4.17 8.70 11.30
N THR A 305 4.60 9.24 12.44
CA THR A 305 4.70 10.69 12.66
C THR A 305 6.01 11.27 12.14
N ARG A 306 6.98 10.41 11.80
CA ARG A 306 8.32 10.81 11.35
C ARG A 306 8.32 11.12 9.86
N LEU A 307 9.16 12.08 9.48
CA LEU A 307 9.40 12.46 8.10
C LEU A 307 10.66 11.78 7.59
N CYS A 308 10.54 11.07 6.47
CA CYS A 308 11.62 10.31 5.86
C CYS A 308 12.14 11.03 4.62
N LYS A 309 13.45 10.97 4.43
CA LYS A 309 14.12 11.55 3.26
C LYS A 309 14.65 10.43 2.38
N TYR A 310 14.24 10.44 1.13
CA TYR A 310 14.65 9.43 0.15
C TYR A 310 15.41 10.10 -0.99
N LYS A 311 16.66 9.68 -1.23
CA LYS A 311 17.46 10.18 -2.35
C LYS A 311 16.83 9.73 -3.68
N LEU A 312 16.75 10.62 -4.67
CA LEU A 312 16.18 10.29 -5.98
C LEU A 312 16.88 9.10 -6.65
N SER A 313 18.17 8.90 -6.37
CA SER A 313 18.92 7.75 -6.89
C SER A 313 18.44 6.39 -6.36
N THR A 314 17.74 6.34 -5.22
CA THR A 314 17.22 5.10 -4.63
C THR A 314 15.77 4.86 -4.99
N ILE A 315 15.04 5.89 -5.45
CA ILE A 315 13.64 5.80 -5.83
C ILE A 315 13.53 5.25 -7.26
N THR A 316 12.53 4.43 -7.50
CA THR A 316 12.15 3.91 -8.81
C THR A 316 10.96 4.69 -9.36
N SER A 317 9.90 4.82 -8.56
CA SER A 317 8.69 5.54 -8.95
C SER A 317 7.96 6.17 -7.75
N ILE A 318 7.15 7.19 -8.03
CA ILE A 318 6.18 7.77 -7.10
C ILE A 318 4.84 7.90 -7.82
N SER A 319 3.79 7.33 -7.24
CA SER A 319 2.41 7.54 -7.68
C SER A 319 1.71 8.45 -6.69
N LEU A 320 1.14 9.54 -7.20
CA LEU A 320 0.47 10.57 -6.40
C LEU A 320 -1.05 10.40 -6.51
N SER A 321 -1.66 10.13 -5.37
CA SER A 321 -3.11 10.06 -5.21
C SER A 321 -3.77 11.43 -5.43
N VAL A 322 -5.08 11.45 -5.69
CA VAL A 322 -5.90 12.68 -5.72
C VAL A 322 -6.14 13.15 -4.29
#